data_AF-A0A8T3ZYV9-F1
#
_entry.id   AF-A0A8T3ZYV9-F1
#
_cell.length_a   1.000
_cell.length_b   1.000
_cell.length_c   1.000
_cell.angle_alpha   90.00
_cell.angle_beta   90.00
_cell.angle_gamma   90.00
#
_symmetry.space_group_name_H-M   'P 1'
#
loop_
_entity.id
_entity.type
_entity.pdbx_description
1 polymer ?
#
loop_
_entity_poly.entity_id
_entity_poly.type
_entity_poly.pdbx_seq_one_letter_code
_entity_poly.pdbx_strand_id
1 'polypeptide(L)'
;MAEQKKYSQKELERLIEETTRYGAVYAYLHFDAHGKDEDTVKHSLVDLVDRITKEQGVLYCVGEVLEPYRRGGALKPEGNANAGEKETGKVKLADIESGQNAEKSGETKAGQEAKPGENGEVEGNEASKGKKSGAGNNEGGKGGETGEKDVYSTSAQVTILCNSFIALHQIALRYGLVGVEILSPQHIRMGISDAQSLLLNASQASQEFTAYILQKVLPPEEREKMEEKVRRRADLARQLIEKQAEKK
;
A
#
# COMPACT_ATOMS: atom_id res chain seq x y z
N MET A 1 -17.19 -17.77 -10.79
CA MET A 1 -15.72 -17.65 -10.67
C MET A 1 -15.18 -17.61 -12.10
N ALA A 2 -14.46 -16.56 -12.48
CA ALA A 2 -13.86 -16.50 -13.81
C ALA A 2 -12.69 -17.50 -13.86
N GLU A 3 -12.65 -18.31 -14.90
CA GLU A 3 -11.56 -19.28 -15.13
C GLU A 3 -10.29 -18.50 -15.48
N GLN A 4 -9.19 -18.76 -14.78
CA GLN A 4 -7.95 -18.04 -15.00
C GLN A 4 -7.10 -18.68 -16.05
N LYS A 5 -6.51 -17.81 -16.85
CA LYS A 5 -5.65 -18.21 -17.94
C LYS A 5 -4.24 -18.43 -17.42
N LYS A 6 -3.78 -19.67 -17.45
CA LYS A 6 -2.34 -19.98 -17.32
C LYS A 6 -1.63 -19.51 -18.58
N TYR A 7 -0.69 -18.58 -18.43
CA TYR A 7 0.16 -18.13 -19.52
C TYR A 7 1.39 -19.03 -19.59
N SER A 8 1.68 -19.55 -20.78
CA SER A 8 3.02 -20.07 -21.05
C SER A 8 4.05 -18.94 -20.96
N GLN A 9 5.32 -19.27 -20.71
CA GLN A 9 6.39 -18.27 -20.63
C GLN A 9 6.44 -17.37 -21.88
N LYS A 10 6.28 -17.95 -23.07
CA LYS A 10 6.25 -17.20 -24.34
C LYS A 10 5.05 -16.26 -24.44
N GLU A 11 3.89 -16.66 -23.94
CA GLU A 11 2.70 -15.79 -23.93
C GLU A 11 2.86 -14.65 -22.92
N LEU A 12 3.47 -14.90 -21.76
CA LEU A 12 3.76 -13.87 -20.76
C LEU A 12 4.76 -12.85 -21.30
N GLU A 13 5.86 -13.30 -21.91
CA GLU A 13 6.86 -12.43 -22.55
C GLU A 13 6.20 -11.55 -23.61
N ARG A 14 5.36 -12.15 -24.47
CA ARG A 14 4.60 -11.40 -25.48
C ARG A 14 3.64 -10.39 -24.85
N LEU A 15 2.92 -10.76 -23.79
CA LEU A 15 2.01 -9.87 -23.08
C LEU A 15 2.75 -8.67 -22.49
N ILE A 16 3.89 -8.92 -21.83
CA ILE A 16 4.74 -7.86 -21.25
C ILE A 16 5.24 -6.93 -22.36
N GLU A 17 5.78 -7.47 -23.44
CA GLU A 17 6.31 -6.66 -24.54
C GLU A 17 5.20 -5.82 -25.19
N GLU A 18 4.04 -6.40 -25.43
CA GLU A 18 2.93 -5.71 -26.08
C GLU A 18 2.35 -4.61 -25.19
N THR A 19 2.06 -4.92 -23.93
CA THR A 19 1.42 -3.98 -23.00
C THR A 19 2.36 -2.85 -22.55
N THR A 20 3.66 -3.11 -22.38
CA THR A 20 4.62 -2.07 -21.99
C THR A 20 4.81 -0.99 -23.06
N ARG A 21 4.56 -1.32 -24.35
CA ARG A 21 4.49 -0.32 -25.44
C ARG A 21 3.36 0.69 -25.25
N TYR A 22 2.31 0.31 -24.52
CA TYR A 22 1.15 1.14 -24.20
C TYR A 22 1.20 1.77 -22.80
N GLY A 23 2.35 1.71 -22.12
CA GLY A 23 2.55 2.36 -20.82
C GLY A 23 2.30 1.46 -19.60
N ALA A 24 2.06 0.17 -19.81
CA ALA A 24 2.09 -0.82 -18.72
C ALA A 24 3.49 -0.92 -18.11
N VAL A 25 3.57 -1.33 -16.85
CA VAL A 25 4.80 -1.43 -16.07
C VAL A 25 4.93 -2.82 -15.47
N TYR A 26 6.03 -3.49 -15.77
CA TYR A 26 6.43 -4.77 -15.23
C TYR A 26 7.50 -4.56 -14.15
N ALA A 27 7.26 -5.07 -12.93
CA ALA A 27 8.09 -4.78 -11.77
C ALA A 27 8.16 -5.95 -10.77
N TYR A 28 9.17 -5.93 -9.91
CA TYR A 28 9.19 -6.65 -8.64
C TYR A 28 8.80 -5.72 -7.48
N LEU A 29 7.99 -6.24 -6.57
CA LEU A 29 7.66 -5.61 -5.29
C LEU A 29 8.26 -6.45 -4.17
N HIS A 30 8.89 -5.80 -3.20
CA HIS A 30 9.46 -6.48 -2.03
C HIS A 30 8.65 -6.14 -0.79
N PHE A 31 8.27 -7.17 -0.04
CA PHE A 31 7.55 -7.07 1.22
C PHE A 31 8.29 -7.82 2.31
N ASP A 32 8.21 -7.32 3.53
CA ASP A 32 8.62 -8.01 4.74
C ASP A 32 7.42 -8.21 5.67
N ALA A 33 7.50 -9.26 6.49
CA ALA A 33 6.51 -9.50 7.53
C ALA A 33 7.19 -10.07 8.78
N HIS A 34 6.66 -9.67 9.93
CA HIS A 34 7.16 -10.07 11.25
C HIS A 34 6.00 -10.53 12.12
N GLY A 35 6.20 -11.58 12.91
CA GLY A 35 5.16 -12.15 13.76
C GLY A 35 5.72 -13.08 14.83
N LYS A 36 4.85 -13.57 15.71
CA LYS A 36 5.24 -14.50 16.78
C LYS A 36 5.24 -15.97 16.34
N ASP A 37 4.64 -16.23 15.19
CA ASP A 37 4.31 -17.55 14.70
C ASP A 37 4.65 -17.64 13.21
N GLU A 38 5.30 -18.73 12.81
CA GLU A 38 5.82 -18.95 11.47
C GLU A 38 4.71 -18.98 10.42
N ASP A 39 3.68 -19.79 10.66
CA ASP A 39 2.55 -19.98 9.76
C ASP A 39 1.76 -18.69 9.57
N THR A 40 1.57 -17.94 10.66
CA THR A 40 0.88 -16.64 10.63
C THR A 40 1.59 -15.65 9.71
N VAL A 41 2.93 -15.55 9.79
CA VAL A 41 3.69 -14.64 8.93
C VAL A 41 3.60 -15.08 7.46
N LYS A 42 3.73 -16.38 7.19
CA LYS A 42 3.62 -16.93 5.82
C LYS A 42 2.24 -16.66 5.23
N HIS A 43 1.17 -17.02 5.94
CA HIS A 43 -0.21 -16.78 5.50
C HIS A 43 -0.51 -15.29 5.29
N SER A 44 0.01 -14.40 6.14
CA SER A 44 -0.20 -12.96 5.97
C SER A 44 0.32 -12.41 4.64
N LEU A 45 1.44 -12.95 4.14
CA LEU A 45 1.99 -12.58 2.83
C LEU A 45 1.25 -13.24 1.68
N VAL A 46 0.76 -14.47 1.85
CA VAL A 46 -0.11 -15.11 0.85
C VAL A 46 -1.39 -14.30 0.66
N ASP A 47 -2.04 -13.91 1.75
CA ASP A 47 -3.24 -13.06 1.74
C ASP A 47 -2.96 -11.66 1.17
N LEU A 48 -1.75 -11.14 1.37
CA LEU A 48 -1.31 -9.90 0.74
C LEU A 48 -1.24 -10.04 -0.78
N VAL A 49 -0.61 -11.11 -1.28
CA VAL A 49 -0.51 -11.36 -2.73
C VAL A 49 -1.89 -11.53 -3.35
N ASP A 50 -2.78 -12.32 -2.74
CA ASP A 50 -4.17 -12.51 -3.22
C ASP A 50 -4.95 -11.18 -3.32
N ARG A 51 -4.72 -10.25 -2.36
CA ARG A 51 -5.33 -8.91 -2.42
C ARG A 51 -4.74 -8.07 -3.55
N ILE A 52 -3.41 -8.03 -3.69
CA ILE A 52 -2.73 -7.29 -4.79
C ILE A 52 -3.21 -7.79 -6.14
N THR A 53 -3.36 -9.09 -6.29
CA THR A 53 -3.83 -9.74 -7.52
C THR A 53 -5.22 -9.27 -7.97
N LYS A 54 -6.04 -8.77 -7.04
CA LYS A 54 -7.40 -8.26 -7.29
C LYS A 54 -7.46 -6.74 -7.44
N GLU A 55 -6.32 -6.05 -7.39
CA GLU A 55 -6.26 -4.59 -7.51
C GLU A 55 -6.57 -4.11 -8.92
N GLN A 56 -7.18 -2.92 -8.99
CA GLN A 56 -7.49 -2.31 -10.28
C GLN A 56 -6.20 -1.96 -11.02
N GLY A 57 -6.14 -2.38 -12.28
CA GLY A 57 -4.99 -2.14 -13.16
C GLY A 57 -3.92 -3.22 -13.11
N VAL A 58 -4.07 -4.26 -12.30
CA VAL A 58 -3.20 -5.44 -12.33
C VAL A 58 -3.60 -6.35 -13.48
N LEU A 59 -2.65 -6.64 -14.38
CA LEU A 59 -2.82 -7.51 -15.55
C LEU A 59 -2.28 -8.92 -15.32
N TYR A 60 -1.23 -9.02 -14.49
CA TYR A 60 -0.56 -10.25 -14.09
C TYR A 60 0.10 -10.02 -12.72
N CYS A 61 0.03 -11.00 -11.83
CA CYS A 61 0.64 -10.95 -10.50
C CYS A 61 1.00 -12.36 -10.04
N VAL A 62 2.24 -12.55 -9.58
CA VAL A 62 2.71 -13.81 -8.98
C VAL A 62 3.61 -13.47 -7.79
N GLY A 63 3.34 -14.06 -6.63
CA GLY A 63 4.15 -13.89 -5.42
C GLY A 63 4.99 -15.13 -5.09
N GLU A 64 6.23 -14.91 -4.71
CA GLU A 64 7.13 -15.91 -4.11
C GLU A 64 7.39 -15.51 -2.65
N VAL A 65 6.94 -16.35 -1.71
CA VAL A 65 7.14 -16.14 -0.26
C VAL A 65 8.33 -16.97 0.17
N LEU A 66 9.34 -16.32 0.76
CA LEU A 66 10.52 -17.01 1.27
C LEU A 66 10.19 -17.75 2.57
N GLU A 67 11.02 -18.76 2.89
CA GLU A 67 10.83 -19.47 4.15
C GLU A 67 11.15 -18.57 5.36
N PRO A 68 10.28 -18.53 6.39
CA PRO A 68 10.52 -17.68 7.54
C PRO A 68 11.75 -18.09 8.33
N TYR A 69 12.41 -17.10 8.95
CA TYR A 69 13.53 -17.29 9.86
C TYR A 69 13.24 -16.69 11.23
N ARG A 70 13.78 -17.31 12.28
CA ARG A 70 13.62 -16.88 13.67
C ARG A 70 14.65 -15.80 14.03
N ARG A 71 14.17 -14.63 14.44
CA ARG A 71 14.95 -13.47 14.91
C ARG A 71 14.93 -13.50 16.44
N GLY A 72 16.09 -13.73 17.08
CA GLY A 72 16.20 -13.70 18.55
C GLY A 72 16.90 -14.90 19.22
N GLY A 73 17.27 -15.93 18.46
CA GLY A 73 18.27 -16.90 18.95
C GLY A 73 19.65 -16.40 18.57
N ALA A 74 20.61 -16.33 19.52
CA ALA A 74 22.02 -16.30 19.15
C ALA A 74 22.22 -17.37 18.08
N LEU A 75 22.65 -16.99 16.87
CA LEU A 75 23.03 -17.92 15.81
C LEU A 75 23.99 -18.90 16.47
N LYS A 76 23.50 -20.08 16.84
CA LYS A 76 24.40 -21.14 17.28
C LYS A 76 25.28 -21.34 16.05
N PRO A 77 26.59 -21.06 16.13
CA PRO A 77 27.46 -21.26 14.98
C PRO A 77 27.19 -22.69 14.53
N GLU A 78 26.70 -22.85 13.31
CA GLU A 78 26.39 -24.16 12.76
C GLU A 78 27.70 -24.91 12.61
N GLY A 79 28.14 -25.53 13.70
CA GLY A 79 29.23 -26.48 13.77
C GLY A 79 28.77 -27.79 13.17
N ASN A 80 28.44 -27.78 11.88
CA ASN A 80 28.48 -28.99 11.08
C ASN A 80 28.65 -28.62 9.59
N ALA A 81 29.89 -28.73 9.11
CA ALA A 81 30.31 -28.50 7.73
C ALA A 81 29.81 -29.58 6.75
N ASN A 82 28.59 -30.09 6.96
CA ASN A 82 27.87 -30.97 6.04
C ASN A 82 26.56 -30.30 5.63
N ALA A 83 26.67 -29.09 5.07
CA ALA A 83 25.60 -28.48 4.30
C ALA A 83 25.53 -29.18 2.95
N GLY A 84 24.87 -30.34 2.91
CA GLY A 84 24.21 -30.77 1.68
C GLY A 84 23.26 -29.66 1.29
N GLU A 85 23.27 -29.28 0.00
CA GLU A 85 22.37 -28.28 -0.58
C GLU A 85 20.94 -28.55 -0.09
N LYS A 86 20.51 -27.82 0.95
CA LYS A 86 19.09 -27.79 1.29
C LYS A 86 18.48 -27.04 0.13
N GLU A 87 17.79 -27.77 -0.74
CA GLU A 87 16.85 -27.22 -1.72
C GLU A 87 16.10 -26.11 -1.01
N THR A 88 16.40 -24.86 -1.38
CA THR A 88 15.53 -23.74 -1.04
C THR A 88 14.18 -24.15 -1.54
N GLY A 89 13.27 -24.47 -0.63
CA GLY A 89 11.90 -24.81 -0.97
C GLY A 89 11.33 -23.61 -1.67
N LYS A 90 11.44 -23.57 -3.00
CA LYS A 90 10.60 -22.73 -3.84
C LYS A 90 9.21 -23.27 -3.63
N VAL A 91 8.55 -22.80 -2.58
CA VAL A 91 7.10 -22.78 -2.54
C VAL A 91 6.73 -21.78 -3.62
N LYS A 92 6.75 -22.25 -4.87
CA LYS A 92 5.89 -21.69 -5.91
C LYS A 92 4.51 -21.83 -5.32
N LEU A 93 4.04 -20.78 -4.66
CA LEU A 93 2.64 -20.64 -4.39
C LEU A 93 1.96 -20.86 -5.73
N ALA A 94 1.18 -21.92 -5.79
CA ALA A 94 0.44 -22.30 -6.98
C ALA A 94 -0.16 -21.02 -7.57
N ASP A 95 0.23 -20.73 -8.82
CA ASP A 95 -0.13 -19.58 -9.63
C ASP A 95 -1.33 -18.80 -9.03
N ILE A 96 -1.09 -17.76 -8.21
CA ILE A 96 -2.15 -16.96 -7.61
C ILE A 96 -2.72 -16.01 -8.68
N GLU A 97 -3.51 -16.61 -9.55
CA GLU A 97 -4.90 -16.24 -9.77
C GLU A 97 -5.24 -14.77 -10.10
N SER A 98 -4.56 -14.13 -11.07
CA SER A 98 -4.88 -12.77 -11.55
C SER A 98 -6.14 -12.69 -12.43
N GLY A 99 -7.21 -12.08 -11.91
CA GLY A 99 -8.45 -11.81 -12.62
C GLY A 99 -8.39 -10.53 -13.45
N GLN A 100 -8.56 -10.64 -14.77
CA GLN A 100 -8.57 -9.48 -15.65
C GLN A 100 -9.97 -8.85 -15.76
N ASN A 101 -10.06 -7.59 -15.33
CA ASN A 101 -11.05 -6.62 -15.83
C ASN A 101 -10.36 -5.75 -16.89
N ALA A 102 -10.14 -6.31 -18.08
CA ALA A 102 -9.77 -5.55 -19.27
C ALA A 102 -11.06 -5.27 -20.07
N GLU A 103 -11.97 -4.48 -19.50
CA GLU A 103 -13.06 -3.92 -20.30
C GLU A 103 -12.48 -2.89 -21.28
N LYS A 104 -12.86 -3.04 -22.54
CA LYS A 104 -12.48 -2.20 -23.68
C LYS A 104 -12.71 -0.72 -23.33
N SER A 105 -11.64 0.04 -23.14
CA SER A 105 -11.69 1.51 -23.14
C SER A 105 -11.98 1.98 -24.57
N GLY A 106 -13.27 2.07 -24.89
CA GLY A 106 -13.77 2.62 -26.14
C GLY A 106 -13.58 4.13 -26.20
N GLU A 107 -13.34 4.59 -27.43
CA GLU A 107 -13.25 5.99 -27.89
C GLU A 107 -14.12 6.98 -27.11
N THR A 108 -13.47 7.93 -26.42
CA THR A 108 -14.13 9.16 -25.95
C THR A 108 -14.32 10.11 -27.12
N LYS A 109 -15.55 10.21 -27.63
CA LYS A 109 -15.98 11.30 -28.52
C LYS A 109 -16.05 12.61 -27.73
N ALA A 110 -15.37 13.61 -28.25
CA ALA A 110 -15.42 15.00 -27.79
C ALA A 110 -16.81 15.62 -28.06
N GLY A 111 -17.27 16.44 -27.11
CA GLY A 111 -18.26 17.48 -27.37
C GLY A 111 -19.57 17.30 -26.61
N GLN A 112 -19.62 17.80 -25.37
CA GLN A 112 -20.85 18.32 -24.77
C GLN A 112 -20.50 19.54 -23.88
N GLU A 113 -21.12 20.66 -24.22
CA GLU A 113 -21.01 21.95 -23.54
C GLU A 113 -21.56 21.85 -22.11
N ALA A 114 -20.77 22.33 -21.15
CA ALA A 114 -21.16 22.43 -19.75
C ALA A 114 -22.12 23.61 -19.55
N LYS A 115 -23.33 23.31 -19.07
CA LYS A 115 -24.23 24.33 -18.48
C LYS A 115 -23.82 24.58 -17.01
N PRO A 116 -23.92 25.82 -16.52
CA PRO A 116 -23.68 26.13 -15.11
C PRO A 116 -24.81 25.56 -14.25
N GLY A 117 -24.46 24.64 -13.34
CA GLY A 117 -25.37 24.02 -12.39
C GLY A 117 -25.47 24.82 -11.09
N GLU A 118 -26.70 24.97 -10.61
CA GLU A 118 -27.09 25.63 -9.35
C GLU A 118 -26.49 24.97 -8.11
N ASN A 119 -26.10 25.80 -7.15
CA ASN A 119 -25.64 25.39 -5.83
C ASN A 119 -26.83 24.91 -4.98
N GLY A 120 -26.98 23.60 -4.82
CA GLY A 120 -27.89 23.00 -3.84
C GLY A 120 -27.29 23.07 -2.43
N GLU A 121 -28.03 23.67 -1.51
CA GLU A 121 -27.74 23.73 -0.07
C GLU A 121 -27.68 22.32 0.53
N VAL A 122 -26.61 22.02 1.27
CA VAL A 122 -26.47 20.76 2.00
C VAL A 122 -27.02 20.96 3.41
N GLU A 123 -28.21 20.42 3.65
CA GLU A 123 -28.81 20.32 4.98
C GLU A 123 -27.97 19.42 5.90
N GLY A 124 -27.73 19.91 7.12
CA GLY A 124 -26.94 19.27 8.14
C GLY A 124 -27.62 18.04 8.71
N ASN A 125 -26.88 16.93 8.79
CA ASN A 125 -27.36 15.70 9.39
C ASN A 125 -27.06 15.67 10.89
N GLU A 126 -28.11 15.50 11.68
CA GLU A 126 -28.13 15.60 13.13
C GLU A 126 -27.39 14.47 13.86
N ALA A 127 -26.94 14.82 15.06
CA ALA A 127 -26.24 14.03 16.05
C ALA A 127 -26.85 12.65 16.36
N SER A 128 -26.08 11.59 16.10
CA SER A 128 -26.35 10.26 16.67
C SER A 128 -25.68 10.13 18.05
N LYS A 129 -26.52 9.94 19.07
CA LYS A 129 -26.12 9.68 20.46
C LYS A 129 -25.42 8.33 20.58
N GLY A 130 -24.10 8.37 20.75
CA GLY A 130 -23.24 7.22 21.02
C GLY A 130 -23.35 6.71 22.46
N LYS A 131 -23.67 5.43 22.56
CA LYS A 131 -23.88 4.58 23.74
C LYS A 131 -22.58 4.47 24.58
N LYS A 132 -22.66 4.69 25.89
CA LYS A 132 -21.57 4.45 26.87
C LYS A 132 -21.18 2.97 26.86
N SER A 133 -20.00 2.63 26.34
CA SER A 133 -19.36 1.33 26.54
C SER A 133 -18.63 1.29 27.88
N GLY A 134 -18.79 0.18 28.59
CA GLY A 134 -18.36 -0.01 29.97
C GLY A 134 -16.85 -0.01 30.15
N ALA A 135 -16.43 0.56 31.27
CA ALA A 135 -15.08 0.48 31.81
C ALA A 135 -14.77 -0.97 32.22
N GLY A 136 -13.92 -1.64 31.45
CA GLY A 136 -13.27 -2.87 31.87
C GLY A 136 -12.03 -2.52 32.69
N ASN A 137 -12.04 -2.85 33.98
CA ASN A 137 -10.88 -2.81 34.86
C ASN A 137 -9.81 -3.76 34.31
N ASN A 138 -8.68 -3.22 33.85
CA ASN A 138 -7.50 -4.01 33.53
C ASN A 138 -6.56 -3.94 34.74
N GLU A 139 -6.64 -4.98 35.58
CA GLU A 139 -5.84 -5.11 36.79
C GLU A 139 -4.35 -5.33 36.44
N GLY A 140 -3.49 -4.77 37.28
CA GLY A 140 -2.06 -4.67 37.06
C GLY A 140 -1.36 -6.03 36.97
N GLY A 141 -0.89 -6.36 35.77
CA GLY A 141 0.04 -7.45 35.53
C GLY A 141 1.43 -7.10 36.06
N LYS A 142 1.79 -7.68 37.20
CA LYS A 142 3.14 -7.69 37.79
C LYS A 142 4.20 -8.08 36.76
N GLY A 143 5.33 -7.37 36.77
CA GLY A 143 6.48 -7.55 35.90
C GLY A 143 6.97 -8.99 35.85
N GLY A 144 6.62 -9.68 34.76
CA GLY A 144 7.20 -10.94 34.36
C GLY A 144 8.45 -10.67 33.53
N GLU A 145 9.49 -11.44 33.80
CA GLU A 145 10.75 -11.52 33.05
C GLU A 145 10.53 -11.27 31.56
N THR A 146 11.23 -10.27 31.02
CA THR A 146 11.29 -9.98 29.59
C THR A 146 12.08 -11.09 28.89
N GLY A 147 11.54 -12.30 28.89
CA GLY A 147 11.97 -13.36 28.01
C GLY A 147 11.78 -12.84 26.59
N GLU A 148 12.89 -12.66 25.88
CA GLU A 148 12.95 -12.25 24.49
C GLU A 148 12.07 -13.22 23.69
N LYS A 149 10.84 -12.80 23.38
CA LYS A 149 9.89 -13.65 22.67
C LYS A 149 10.42 -13.87 21.28
N ASP A 150 10.42 -15.11 20.84
CA ASP A 150 10.82 -15.46 19.49
C ASP A 150 9.97 -14.71 18.47
N VAL A 151 10.62 -13.90 17.65
CA VAL A 151 9.98 -13.19 16.54
C VAL A 151 10.40 -13.86 15.25
N TYR A 152 9.44 -14.32 14.46
CA TYR A 152 9.66 -14.81 13.12
C TYR A 152 9.63 -13.66 12.12
N SER A 153 10.45 -13.77 11.09
CA SER A 153 10.56 -12.79 10.00
C SER A 153 10.57 -13.53 8.68
N THR A 154 9.87 -13.02 7.67
CA THR A 154 10.03 -13.49 6.30
C THR A 154 9.85 -12.33 5.32
N SER A 155 10.06 -12.62 4.04
CA SER A 155 9.85 -11.68 2.96
C SER A 155 9.14 -12.33 1.78
N ALA A 156 8.47 -11.52 0.98
CA ALA A 156 7.91 -11.93 -0.30
C ALA A 156 8.43 -11.04 -1.44
N GLN A 157 8.66 -11.65 -2.59
CA GLN A 157 8.88 -10.97 -3.86
C GLN A 157 7.66 -11.18 -4.74
N VAL A 158 7.03 -10.09 -5.16
CA VAL A 158 5.86 -10.11 -6.03
C VAL A 158 6.22 -9.60 -7.40
N THR A 159 6.07 -10.44 -8.40
CA THR A 159 6.22 -10.09 -9.82
C THR A 159 4.88 -9.60 -10.34
N ILE A 160 4.83 -8.37 -10.83
CA ILE A 160 3.59 -7.71 -11.21
C ILE A 160 3.68 -7.01 -12.57
N LEU A 161 2.60 -7.06 -13.34
CA LEU A 161 2.38 -6.26 -14.53
C LEU A 161 1.16 -5.37 -14.29
N CYS A 162 1.37 -4.06 -14.17
CA CYS A 162 0.31 -3.07 -14.03
C CYS A 162 0.06 -2.39 -15.38
N ASN A 163 -1.18 -2.05 -15.68
CA ASN A 163 -1.58 -1.38 -16.93
C ASN A 163 -1.07 0.06 -17.05
N SER A 164 -0.59 0.65 -15.96
CA SER A 164 -0.07 2.01 -15.89
C SER A 164 0.86 2.19 -14.70
N PHE A 165 1.71 3.21 -14.74
CA PHE A 165 2.54 3.58 -13.60
C PHE A 165 1.72 4.11 -12.41
N ILE A 166 0.56 4.74 -12.66
CA ILE A 166 -0.34 5.21 -11.60
C ILE A 166 -0.87 4.03 -10.78
N ALA A 167 -1.32 2.94 -11.43
CA ALA A 167 -1.78 1.75 -10.74
C ALA A 167 -0.68 1.14 -9.86
N LEU A 168 0.55 1.04 -10.38
CA LEU A 168 1.71 0.59 -9.60
C LEU A 168 1.97 1.48 -8.37
N HIS A 169 1.91 2.80 -8.54
CA HIS A 169 2.09 3.75 -7.44
C HIS A 169 1.02 3.63 -6.35
N GLN A 170 -0.25 3.44 -6.74
CA GLN A 170 -1.34 3.26 -5.79
C GLN A 170 -1.18 1.97 -4.98
N ILE A 171 -0.76 0.88 -5.62
CA ILE A 171 -0.41 -0.38 -4.94
C ILE A 171 0.72 -0.13 -3.94
N ALA A 172 1.77 0.60 -4.35
CA ALA A 172 2.90 0.91 -3.48
C ALA A 172 2.49 1.67 -2.21
N LEU A 173 1.65 2.70 -2.35
CA LEU A 173 1.15 3.48 -1.23
C LEU A 173 0.21 2.68 -0.31
N ARG A 174 -0.64 1.84 -0.89
CA ARG A 174 -1.67 1.10 -0.13
C ARG A 174 -1.08 0.01 0.76
N TYR A 175 -0.06 -0.69 0.27
CA TYR A 175 0.47 -1.89 0.93
C TYR A 175 1.78 -1.67 1.69
N GLY A 176 2.41 -0.50 1.57
CA GLY A 176 3.61 -0.18 2.36
C GLY A 176 4.80 -1.09 2.06
N LEU A 177 5.16 -1.19 0.78
CA LEU A 177 6.26 -2.03 0.32
C LEU A 177 7.64 -1.57 0.82
N VAL A 178 8.58 -2.52 0.89
CA VAL A 178 9.98 -2.27 1.23
C VAL A 178 10.74 -1.69 0.04
N GLY A 179 10.42 -2.15 -1.17
CA GLY A 179 11.07 -1.70 -2.39
C GLY A 179 10.30 -2.06 -3.65
N VAL A 180 10.58 -1.32 -4.73
CA VAL A 180 10.08 -1.57 -6.08
C VAL A 180 11.26 -1.62 -7.04
N GLU A 181 11.33 -2.64 -7.88
CA GLU A 181 12.27 -2.75 -8.98
C GLU A 181 11.51 -2.79 -10.30
N ILE A 182 11.68 -1.78 -11.15
CA ILE A 182 11.03 -1.72 -12.45
C ILE A 182 11.89 -2.46 -13.46
N LEU A 183 11.33 -3.51 -14.05
CA LEU A 183 12.01 -4.37 -15.02
C LEU A 183 11.76 -3.90 -16.47
N SER A 184 10.55 -3.40 -16.75
CA SER A 184 10.16 -2.83 -18.03
C SER A 184 8.98 -1.87 -17.86
N PRO A 185 8.90 -0.75 -18.59
CA PRO A 185 9.85 -0.24 -19.58
C PRO A 185 11.04 0.48 -18.93
N GLN A 186 12.13 0.66 -19.70
CA GLN A 186 13.29 1.47 -19.29
C GLN A 186 12.97 2.97 -19.16
N HIS A 187 11.93 3.44 -19.85
CA HIS A 187 11.44 4.80 -19.78
C HIS A 187 9.92 4.79 -19.57
N ILE A 188 9.47 5.34 -18.44
CA ILE A 188 8.05 5.47 -18.14
C ILE A 188 7.48 6.61 -18.98
N ARG A 189 6.44 6.32 -19.78
CA ARG A 189 5.69 7.31 -20.53
C ARG A 189 4.41 7.64 -19.77
N MET A 190 4.15 8.91 -19.57
CA MET A 190 3.00 9.39 -18.82
C MET A 190 2.55 10.75 -19.37
N GLY A 191 1.24 10.96 -19.49
CA GLY A 191 0.69 12.26 -19.87
C GLY A 191 0.85 13.30 -18.76
N ILE A 192 0.75 14.59 -19.11
CA ILE A 192 0.84 15.68 -18.11
C ILE A 192 -0.27 15.55 -17.05
N SER A 193 -1.49 15.22 -17.47
CA SER A 193 -2.63 15.03 -16.57
C SER A 193 -2.41 13.88 -15.59
N ASP A 194 -1.83 12.78 -16.07
CA ASP A 194 -1.47 11.62 -15.24
C ASP A 194 -0.35 11.97 -14.25
N ALA A 195 0.65 12.72 -14.71
CA ALA A 195 1.74 13.20 -13.86
C ALA A 195 1.24 14.10 -12.73
N GLN A 196 0.33 15.03 -13.04
CA GLN A 196 -0.31 15.90 -12.06
C GLN A 196 -1.14 15.09 -11.06
N SER A 197 -1.91 14.12 -11.54
CA SER A 197 -2.71 13.23 -10.69
C SER A 197 -1.83 12.40 -9.76
N LEU A 198 -0.71 11.87 -10.27
CA LEU A 198 0.29 11.14 -9.49
C LEU A 198 0.86 12.02 -8.36
N LEU A 199 1.27 13.24 -8.68
CA LEU A 199 1.83 14.19 -7.70
C LEU A 199 0.80 14.58 -6.63
N LEU A 200 -0.46 14.79 -7.02
CA LEU A 200 -1.54 15.08 -6.08
C LEU A 200 -1.80 13.89 -5.15
N ASN A 201 -1.88 12.67 -5.69
CA ASN A 201 -2.06 11.45 -4.90
C ASN A 201 -0.92 11.24 -3.89
N ALA A 202 0.33 11.43 -4.32
CA ALA A 202 1.49 11.33 -3.44
C ALA A 202 1.47 12.37 -2.31
N SER A 203 1.07 13.61 -2.64
CA SER A 203 0.90 14.69 -1.67
C SER A 203 -0.19 14.36 -0.64
N GLN A 204 -1.35 13.89 -1.10
CA GLN A 204 -2.45 13.49 -0.23
C GLN A 204 -2.05 12.35 0.71
N ALA A 205 -1.44 11.29 0.17
CA ALA A 205 -0.96 10.16 0.98
C ALA A 205 0.06 10.61 2.05
N SER A 206 0.94 11.54 1.70
CA SER A 206 1.91 12.12 2.66
C SER A 206 1.21 12.91 3.79
N GLN A 207 0.14 13.64 3.47
CA GLN A 207 -0.66 14.35 4.46
C GLN A 207 -1.44 13.41 5.37
N GLU A 208 -2.03 12.35 4.80
CA GLU A 208 -2.72 11.30 5.56
C GLU A 208 -1.76 10.58 6.53
N PHE A 209 -0.56 10.24 6.06
CA PHE A 209 0.47 9.62 6.90
C PHE A 209 0.95 10.56 8.01
N THR A 210 1.13 11.85 7.69
CA THR A 210 1.45 12.87 8.69
C THR A 210 0.34 12.95 9.75
N ALA A 211 -0.92 13.06 9.34
CA ALA A 211 -2.06 13.10 10.25
C ALA A 211 -2.12 11.85 11.14
N TYR A 212 -1.88 10.67 10.57
CA TYR A 212 -1.81 9.42 11.33
C TYR A 212 -0.73 9.47 12.42
N ILE A 213 0.50 9.88 12.06
CA ILE A 213 1.60 10.03 13.02
C ILE A 213 1.20 10.98 14.16
N LEU A 214 0.65 12.15 13.82
CA LEU A 214 0.24 13.16 14.81
C LEU A 214 -0.85 12.67 15.76
N GLN A 215 -1.78 11.86 15.26
CA GLN A 215 -2.93 11.41 16.04
C GLN A 215 -2.66 10.13 16.85
N LYS A 216 -1.86 9.21 16.30
CA LYS A 216 -1.73 7.84 16.81
C LYS A 216 -0.34 7.51 17.37
N VAL A 217 0.70 8.17 16.87
CA VAL A 217 2.09 7.86 17.24
C VAL A 217 2.64 8.86 18.24
N LEU A 218 2.27 10.14 18.12
CA LEU A 218 2.79 11.18 19.01
C LEU A 218 2.31 11.01 20.46
N PRO A 219 3.21 11.22 21.44
CA PRO A 219 2.81 11.35 22.84
C PRO A 219 1.78 12.48 23.04
N PRO A 220 0.86 12.34 24.02
CA PRO A 220 -0.19 13.34 24.24
C PRO A 220 0.32 14.78 24.44
N GLU A 221 1.44 14.95 25.15
CA GLU A 221 2.04 16.26 25.42
C GLU A 221 2.59 16.94 24.15
N GLU A 222 3.16 16.18 23.24
CA GLU A 222 3.66 16.71 21.97
C GLU A 222 2.51 17.05 21.01
N ARG A 223 1.44 16.25 21.07
CA ARG A 223 0.22 16.49 20.29
C ARG A 223 -0.41 17.84 20.67
N GLU A 224 -0.57 18.13 21.95
CA GLU A 224 -1.14 19.41 22.43
C GLU A 224 -0.31 20.61 21.97
N LYS A 225 1.01 20.54 22.09
CA LYS A 225 1.93 21.59 21.59
C LYS A 225 1.79 21.79 20.08
N MET A 226 1.53 20.74 19.33
CA MET A 226 1.36 20.85 17.88
C MET A 226 -0.01 21.43 17.51
N GLU A 227 -1.07 21.00 18.19
CA GLU A 227 -2.42 21.56 18.03
C GLU A 227 -2.43 23.07 18.29
N GLU A 228 -1.72 23.52 19.32
CA GLU A 228 -1.54 24.95 19.60
C GLU A 228 -0.83 25.67 18.43
N LYS A 229 0.23 25.08 17.85
CA LYS A 229 0.93 25.66 16.69
C LYS A 229 0.03 25.73 15.46
N VAL A 230 -0.76 24.69 15.19
CA VAL A 230 -1.70 24.66 14.07
C VAL A 230 -2.77 25.73 14.26
N ARG A 231 -3.31 25.87 15.47
CA ARG A 231 -4.28 26.92 15.82
C ARG A 231 -3.70 28.32 15.61
N ARG A 232 -2.49 28.59 16.11
CA ARG A 232 -1.80 29.88 15.91
C ARG A 232 -1.60 30.20 14.42
N ARG A 233 -1.26 29.19 13.60
CA ARG A 233 -1.13 29.37 12.14
C ARG A 233 -2.48 29.70 11.48
N ALA A 234 -3.56 29.03 11.89
CA ALA A 234 -4.89 29.32 11.39
C ALA A 234 -5.36 30.74 11.74
N ASP A 235 -5.11 31.18 12.97
CA ASP A 235 -5.46 32.54 13.42
C ASP A 235 -4.65 33.61 12.65
N LEU A 236 -3.35 33.38 12.43
CA LEU A 236 -2.52 34.26 11.60
C LEU A 236 -3.00 34.30 10.14
N ALA A 237 -3.37 33.16 9.56
CA ALA A 237 -3.89 33.11 8.20
C ALA A 237 -5.19 33.90 8.05
N ARG A 238 -6.11 33.81 9.02
CA ARG A 238 -7.35 34.60 9.06
C ARG A 238 -7.05 36.10 9.09
N GLN A 239 -6.15 36.54 9.97
CA GLN A 239 -5.74 37.95 10.06
C GLN A 239 -5.12 38.47 8.75
N LEU A 240 -4.36 37.65 8.03
CA LEU A 240 -3.78 38.03 6.74
C LEU A 240 -4.84 38.21 5.66
N ILE A 241 -5.87 37.34 5.64
CA ILE A 241 -6.99 37.42 4.70
C ILE A 241 -7.82 38.68 4.96
N GLU A 242 -8.15 38.97 6.22
CA GLU A 242 -8.89 40.19 6.61
C GLU A 242 -8.15 41.46 6.17
N LYS A 243 -6.85 41.55 6.45
CA LYS A 243 -6.00 42.68 6.02
C LYS A 243 -5.88 42.82 4.50
N GLN A 244 -6.01 41.74 3.74
CA GLN A 244 -6.03 41.80 2.27
C GLN A 244 -7.38 42.29 1.75
N ALA A 245 -8.48 41.96 2.43
CA ALA A 245 -9.81 42.44 2.09
C ALA A 245 -9.96 43.94 2.34
N GLU A 246 -9.44 44.47 3.45
CA GLU A 246 -9.47 45.91 3.77
C GLU A 246 -8.69 46.80 2.79
N LYS A 247 -7.76 46.22 2.03
CA LYS A 247 -6.93 46.95 1.05
C LYS A 247 -7.56 47.01 -0.35
N LYS A 248 -8.63 46.27 -0.60
CA LYS A 248 -9.37 46.28 -1.87
C LYS A 248 -10.52 47.26 -1.80
#